data_AF-A0A355BHJ6-F1
#
_entry.id   AF-A0A355BHJ6-F1
#
_cell.length_a   1.000
_cell.length_b   1.000
_cell.length_c   1.000
_cell.angle_alpha   90.00
_cell.angle_beta   90.00
_cell.angle_gamma   90.00
#
_symmetry.space_group_name_H-M   'P 1'
#
loop_
_entity.id
_entity.type
_entity.pdbx_description
1 polymer ?
#
loop_
_entity_poly.entity_id
_entity_poly.type
_entity_poly.pdbx_seq_one_letter_code
_entity_poly.pdbx_strand_id
1 'polypeptide(L)'
;CNASEPHVISCAVGDIVIDTLNYVDCDKLAPYVNDLAGLRDAYQAALAEAIAFIVRAHQNHAYLESLYVPQMDFRRVAERRELV
;
A
#
# COMPACT_ATOMS: atom_id res chain seq x y z
N CYS A 1 10.44 1.41 15.86
CA CYS A 1 9.98 2.61 15.14
C CYS A 1 9.69 2.20 13.70
N ASN A 2 8.46 2.41 13.23
CA ASN A 2 8.06 2.02 11.87
C ASN A 2 8.87 2.86 10.88
N ALA A 3 9.94 2.28 10.35
CA ALA A 3 10.53 2.75 9.10
C ALA A 3 9.54 2.38 7.99
N SER A 4 8.47 3.17 7.84
CA SER A 4 7.81 3.28 6.55
C SER A 4 8.93 3.63 5.55
N GLU A 5 9.08 2.76 4.56
CA GLU A 5 10.10 2.68 3.50
C GLU A 5 11.06 3.88 3.37
N PRO A 6 12.37 3.66 3.16
CA PRO A 6 13.34 4.74 3.12
C PRO A 6 12.99 5.75 2.03
N HIS A 7 12.40 6.87 2.42
CA HIS A 7 12.17 7.99 1.54
C HIS A 7 13.54 8.51 1.10
N VAL A 8 13.89 8.32 -0.18
CA VAL A 8 15.12 8.86 -0.75
C VAL A 8 14.90 10.35 -0.96
N ILE A 9 15.41 11.17 -0.05
CA ILE A 9 15.32 12.63 -0.15
C ILE A 9 16.48 13.12 -1.03
N SER A 10 16.18 13.53 -2.27
CA SER A 10 17.16 14.18 -3.15
C SER A 10 17.39 15.62 -2.71
N CYS A 11 18.60 15.96 -2.29
CA CYS A 11 18.96 17.28 -1.78
C CYS A 11 19.74 18.10 -2.81
N ALA A 12 19.46 19.40 -2.91
CA ALA A 12 20.23 20.31 -3.74
C ALA A 12 21.53 20.76 -3.03
N VAL A 13 22.46 21.35 -3.78
CA VAL A 13 23.71 21.88 -3.22
C VAL A 13 23.38 23.02 -2.25
N GLY A 14 23.69 22.84 -0.97
CA GLY A 14 23.43 23.79 0.10
C GLY A 14 22.31 23.38 1.07
N ASP A 15 21.56 22.32 0.77
CA ASP A 15 20.51 21.82 1.65
C ASP A 15 21.09 21.00 2.81
N ILE A 16 20.42 21.07 3.96
CA ILE A 16 20.71 20.27 5.15
C ILE A 16 19.51 19.37 5.42
N VAL A 17 19.71 18.05 5.35
CA VAL A 17 18.69 17.07 5.77
C VAL A 17 18.71 16.98 7.28
N ILE A 18 17.57 17.25 7.89
CA ILE A 18 17.38 17.06 9.33
C ILE A 18 16.52 15.82 9.50
N ASP A 19 17.12 14.76 10.04
CA ASP A 19 16.35 13.64 10.56
C ASP A 19 15.75 14.04 11.91
N THR A 20 14.45 14.32 11.86
CA THR A 20 13.66 14.77 13.01
C THR A 20 13.50 13.70 14.08
N LEU A 21 13.71 12.42 13.76
CA LEU A 21 13.67 11.34 14.75
C LEU A 21 14.79 11.45 15.78
N ASN A 22 15.93 12.05 15.41
CA ASN A 22 17.04 12.27 16.33
C ASN A 22 16.72 13.26 17.46
N TYR A 23 15.61 14.01 17.33
CA TYR A 23 15.17 14.99 18.32
C TYR A 23 13.91 14.53 19.08
N VAL A 24 13.47 13.29 18.87
CA VAL A 24 12.35 12.71 19.60
C VAL A 24 12.82 12.23 20.97
N ASP A 25 12.18 12.75 22.01
CA ASP A 25 12.41 12.34 23.39
C ASP A 25 11.52 11.14 23.73
N CYS A 26 12.11 9.94 23.67
CA CYS A 26 11.41 8.69 23.93
C CYS A 26 10.90 8.54 25.37
N ASP A 27 11.53 9.21 26.34
CA ASP A 27 11.11 9.12 27.75
C ASP A 27 9.75 9.78 27.96
N LYS A 28 9.45 10.82 27.20
CA LYS A 28 8.11 11.46 27.18
C LYS A 28 7.04 10.57 26.57
N LEU A 29 7.40 9.55 25.81
CA LEU A 29 6.47 8.58 25.21
C LEU A 29 6.19 7.38 26.14
N ALA A 30 6.98 7.20 27.21
CA ALA A 30 6.84 6.08 28.14
C ALA A 30 5.43 5.90 28.74
N PRO A 31 4.68 6.97 29.09
CA PRO A 31 3.31 6.82 29.60
C PRO A 31 2.32 6.24 28.57
N TYR A 32 2.60 6.39 27.27
CA TYR A 32 1.70 6.04 26.17
C TYR A 32 2.06 4.72 25.48
N VAL A 33 2.98 3.94 26.05
CA VAL A 33 3.47 2.69 25.43
C VAL A 33 2.35 1.71 25.10
N ASN A 34 1.35 1.59 25.98
CA ASN A 34 0.21 0.69 25.74
C ASN A 34 -0.69 1.19 24.61
N ASP A 35 -0.92 2.51 24.53
CA ASP A 35 -1.72 3.12 23.47
C ASP A 35 -1.02 2.96 22.11
N LEU A 36 0.30 3.17 22.08
CA LEU A 36 1.12 2.95 20.90
C LEU A 36 1.11 1.49 20.44
N ALA A 37 1.15 0.55 21.37
CA ALA A 37 1.03 -0.88 21.06
C ALA A 37 -0.35 -1.20 20.47
N GLY A 38 -1.44 -0.73 21.09
CA GLY A 38 -2.80 -0.93 20.61
C GLY A 38 -3.03 -0.33 19.22
N LEU A 39 -2.52 0.88 18.97
CA LEU A 39 -2.59 1.54 17.66
C LEU A 39 -1.81 0.76 16.59
N ARG A 40 -0.63 0.26 16.94
CA ARG A 40 0.17 -0.55 16.01
C ARG A 40 -0.56 -1.82 15.62
N ASP A 41 -1.16 -2.51 16.58
CA ASP A 41 -1.86 -3.77 16.34
C ASP A 41 -3.14 -3.52 15.52
N ALA A 42 -3.88 -2.44 15.81
CA ALA A 42 -5.04 -2.02 15.02
C ALA A 42 -4.67 -1.67 13.58
N TYR A 43 -3.55 -0.95 13.38
CA TYR A 43 -3.03 -0.64 12.04
C TYR A 43 -2.67 -1.92 11.27
N GLN A 44 -1.97 -2.85 11.90
CA GLN A 44 -1.60 -4.12 11.28
C GLN A 44 -2.83 -4.96 10.91
N ALA A 45 -3.84 -5.01 11.77
CA ALA A 45 -5.09 -5.70 11.49
C ALA A 45 -5.84 -5.10 10.28
N ALA A 46 -5.97 -3.77 10.24
CA ALA A 46 -6.62 -3.07 9.13
C ALA A 46 -5.87 -3.29 7.81
N LEU A 47 -4.54 -3.26 7.83
CA LEU A 47 -3.71 -3.53 6.66
C LEU A 47 -3.88 -4.97 6.17
N ALA A 48 -3.88 -5.94 7.08
CA ALA A 48 -4.10 -7.35 6.74
C ALA A 48 -5.47 -7.57 6.09
N GLU A 49 -6.51 -6.91 6.60
CA GLU A 49 -7.85 -6.96 6.02
C GLU A 49 -7.89 -6.35 4.61
N ALA A 50 -7.26 -5.19 4.42
CA ALA A 50 -7.15 -4.56 3.11
C ALA A 50 -6.45 -5.48 2.08
N ILE A 51 -5.36 -6.13 2.48
CA ILE A 51 -4.65 -7.10 1.65
C ILE A 51 -5.57 -8.29 1.30
N ALA A 52 -6.34 -8.80 2.26
CA ALA A 52 -7.26 -9.90 2.03
C ALA A 52 -8.34 -9.54 0.98
N PHE A 53 -8.86 -8.31 1.00
CA PHE A 53 -9.79 -7.84 -0.04
C PHE A 53 -9.15 -7.81 -1.42
N ILE A 54 -7.91 -7.32 -1.54
CA ILE A 54 -7.18 -7.29 -2.82
C ILE A 54 -6.96 -8.71 -3.34
N VAL A 55 -6.53 -9.64 -2.48
CA VAL A 55 -6.34 -11.05 -2.84
C VAL A 55 -7.64 -11.66 -3.35
N ARG A 56 -8.76 -11.43 -2.66
CA ARG A 56 -10.06 -11.93 -3.07
C ARG A 56 -10.52 -11.33 -4.40
N ALA A 57 -10.30 -10.03 -4.61
CA ALA A 57 -10.63 -9.37 -5.87
C ALA A 57 -9.83 -9.96 -7.04
N HIS A 58 -8.53 -10.19 -6.85
CA HIS A 58 -7.67 -10.81 -7.84
C HIS A 58 -8.11 -12.26 -8.17
N GLN A 59 -8.41 -13.07 -7.14
CA GLN A 59 -8.90 -14.44 -7.33
C GLN A 59 -10.23 -14.48 -8.09
N ASN A 60 -11.17 -13.59 -7.74
CA ASN A 60 -12.44 -13.48 -8.44
C ASN A 60 -12.24 -13.04 -9.88
N HIS A 61 -11.35 -12.08 -10.13
CA HIS A 61 -11.02 -11.62 -11.47
C HIS A 61 -10.47 -12.75 -12.33
N ALA A 62 -9.48 -13.49 -11.82
CA ALA A 62 -8.90 -14.66 -12.50
C ALA A 62 -9.96 -15.75 -12.77
N TYR A 63 -10.88 -15.98 -11.83
CA TYR A 63 -11.99 -16.91 -12.04
C TYR A 63 -12.90 -16.45 -13.19
N LEU A 64 -13.31 -15.18 -13.20
CA LEU A 64 -14.12 -14.64 -14.29
C LEU A 64 -13.40 -14.74 -15.63
N GLU A 65 -12.12 -14.39 -15.68
CA GLU A 65 -11.27 -14.54 -16.87
C GLU A 65 -11.26 -15.97 -17.39
N SER A 66 -11.16 -16.96 -16.50
CA SER A 66 -11.19 -18.38 -16.90
C SER A 66 -12.47 -18.78 -17.62
N LEU A 67 -13.57 -18.06 -17.38
CA LEU A 67 -14.85 -18.30 -18.03
C LEU A 67 -14.89 -17.64 -19.41
N TYR A 68 -14.63 -16.33 -19.51
CA TYR A 68 -14.89 -15.58 -20.74
C TYR A 68 -13.70 -15.54 -21.70
N VAL A 69 -12.45 -15.52 -21.21
CA VAL A 69 -11.25 -15.37 -22.05
C VAL A 69 -11.19 -16.43 -23.16
N PRO A 70 -11.47 -17.74 -22.90
CA PRO A 70 -11.39 -18.75 -23.95
C PRO A 70 -12.41 -18.57 -25.09
N GLN A 71 -13.53 -17.88 -24.83
CA GLN A 71 -14.62 -17.71 -25.79
C GLN A 71 -14.68 -16.31 -26.39
N MET A 72 -13.90 -15.35 -25.87
CA MET A 72 -13.96 -13.96 -26.28
C MET A 72 -13.09 -13.68 -27.50
N ASP A 73 -13.69 -13.11 -28.55
CA ASP A 73 -12.96 -12.62 -29.72
C ASP A 73 -12.43 -11.21 -29.46
N PHE A 74 -11.23 -11.14 -28.88
CA PHE A 74 -10.57 -9.88 -28.54
C PHE A 74 -10.24 -9.01 -29.76
N ARG A 75 -10.07 -9.60 -30.95
CA ARG A 75 -9.78 -8.83 -32.18
C ARG A 75 -10.98 -8.00 -32.58
N ARG A 76 -12.15 -8.63 -32.60
CA ARG A 76 -13.41 -7.95 -32.92
C ARG A 76 -13.81 -6.89 -31.87
N VAL A 77 -13.48 -7.12 -30.60
CA VAL A 77 -13.66 -6.13 -29.53
C VAL A 77 -12.75 -4.92 -29.74
N ALA A 78 -11.49 -5.14 -30.12
CA ALA A 78 -10.54 -4.06 -30.41
C ALA A 78 -10.96 -3.23 -31.63
N GLU A 79 -11.39 -3.87 -32.72
CA GLU A 79 -11.91 -3.20 -33.92
C GLU A 79 -13.08 -2.26 -33.61
N ARG A 80 -13.97 -2.63 -32.67
CA ARG A 80 -15.07 -1.78 -32.22
C ARG A 80 -14.61 -0.58 -31.40
N ARG A 81 -13.50 -0.70 -30.67
CA ARG A 81 -12.96 0.33 -29.77
C ARG A 81 -12.28 1.46 -30.52
N GLU A 82 -11.66 1.17 -31.67
CA GLU A 82 -10.97 2.15 -32.52
C GLU A 82 -11.93 2.96 -33.41
N LEU A 83 -13.19 2.52 -33.51
CA LEU A 83 -14.25 3.21 -34.27
C LEU A 83 -14.99 4.28 -33.45
N VAL A 84 -14.68 4.42 -32.16
CA VAL A 84 -15.23 5.42 -31.23
C VAL A 84 -14.16 6.44 -30.90
#